data_AF-A0A2V8Z7G2-F1
#
_entry.id   AF-A0A2V8Z7G2-F1
#
_cell.length_a   1.000
_cell.length_b   1.000
_cell.length_c   1.000
_cell.angle_alpha   90.00
_cell.angle_beta   90.00
_cell.angle_gamma   90.00
#
_symmetry.space_group_name_H-M   'P 1'
#
loop_
_entity.id
_entity.type
_entity.pdbx_description
1 polymer ?
#
loop_
_entity_poly.entity_id
_entity_poly.type
_entity_poly.pdbx_seq_one_letter_code
_entity_poly.pdbx_strand_id
1 'polypeptide(L)'
;MKLHKVRLRLLLALSLLSTLALVIGHRSVMAVNGFSNNQELTLPLTAPIANSGASFTVRGLEPSVRVDAQGTVYVSSIRGVPGGVDLHRYNAAVDGAPGSGGTYPFKYEGQPDNCGILNMSQGGCANNNLDPLGVGLGGGDVDIAVNQPTSGTPNLALVSLTIAPGVTGTHSIKRGDSFSTPNPAVALMPGDDRQWIDGTDAQTVYLNYHDVATFNIEVQRSNDGGRTYVDGFGEAIDPQTFPAVGGVPATNSANTAGQIKVDRSSCASRGNLYQIFVAPDNVTENLAAGALRSIYVGVSTDVKLGLPAFTFTDTKVFSGPAGAQNQGANNLFPALATDDFGFVYAVWSDNSNIFYSFSTNQGTTWSNPMNVSFPVNGGNANVFPWIAADANGHVGIVWFGDDRTGNSNDRSILEPGHPATQGAACNSGTTCMQNWAQWNVYYAESVNGHDAPPSFVQSVISDHVIHRGTISTGGL
;
A
#
# COMPACT_ATOMS: atom_id res chain seq x y z
N MET A 1 -45.95 55.77 -59.56
CA MET A 1 -45.76 54.33 -59.81
C MET A 1 -44.41 53.94 -59.19
N LYS A 2 -44.43 53.25 -58.04
CA LYS A 2 -43.24 53.01 -57.18
C LYS A 2 -42.53 51.71 -57.61
N LEU A 3 -41.24 51.78 -57.93
CA LEU A 3 -40.33 50.62 -57.97
C LEU A 3 -39.54 50.53 -56.66
N HIS A 4 -39.51 49.36 -56.03
CA HIS A 4 -38.74 49.07 -54.82
C HIS A 4 -37.29 48.72 -55.17
N LYS A 5 -36.33 49.46 -54.58
CA LYS A 5 -34.90 49.10 -54.52
C LYS A 5 -34.61 48.43 -53.18
N VAL A 6 -34.09 47.20 -53.22
CA VAL A 6 -33.55 46.49 -52.05
C VAL A 6 -32.17 47.07 -51.71
N ARG A 7 -31.95 47.44 -50.45
CA ARG A 7 -30.64 47.92 -49.95
C ARG A 7 -29.88 46.75 -49.31
N LEU A 8 -28.72 46.44 -49.87
CA LEU A 8 -27.67 45.57 -49.34
C LEU A 8 -26.98 46.30 -48.16
N ARG A 9 -26.89 45.69 -46.97
CA ARG A 9 -26.09 46.22 -45.85
C ARG A 9 -24.81 45.40 -45.70
N LEU A 10 -23.68 46.10 -45.81
CA LEU A 10 -22.32 45.64 -45.58
C LEU A 10 -22.13 45.38 -44.08
N LEU A 11 -21.69 44.17 -43.69
CA LEU A 11 -21.25 43.86 -42.32
C LEU A 11 -19.79 43.40 -42.37
N LEU A 12 -18.97 44.13 -41.61
CA LEU A 12 -17.53 43.95 -41.43
C LEU A 12 -17.22 42.56 -40.86
N ALA A 13 -16.27 41.85 -41.47
CA ALA A 13 -15.75 40.59 -40.95
C ALA A 13 -14.78 40.86 -39.78
N LEU A 14 -15.06 40.30 -38.61
CA LEU A 14 -14.12 40.14 -37.51
C LEU A 14 -13.84 38.64 -37.36
N SER A 15 -12.60 38.23 -37.64
CA SER A 15 -12.13 36.85 -37.45
C SER A 15 -11.94 36.56 -35.96
N LEU A 16 -12.86 35.81 -35.35
CA LEU A 16 -12.60 35.15 -34.07
C LEU A 16 -12.05 33.74 -34.34
N LEU A 17 -10.79 33.52 -33.99
CA LEU A 17 -10.28 32.17 -33.72
C LEU A 17 -11.06 31.64 -32.51
N SER A 18 -11.97 30.69 -32.72
CA SER A 18 -12.53 29.89 -31.65
C SER A 18 -11.50 28.84 -31.22
N THR A 19 -10.78 29.12 -30.15
CA THR A 19 -10.14 28.07 -29.35
C THR A 19 -11.25 27.20 -28.77
N LEU A 20 -11.40 25.99 -29.32
CA LEU A 20 -12.21 24.95 -28.71
C LEU A 20 -11.45 24.46 -27.46
N ALA A 21 -11.62 25.16 -26.34
CA ALA A 21 -11.24 24.62 -25.05
C ALA A 21 -12.14 23.42 -24.79
N LEU A 22 -11.57 22.22 -24.87
CA LEU A 22 -12.20 21.00 -24.39
C LEU A 22 -12.39 21.20 -22.88
N VAL A 23 -13.56 21.66 -22.47
CA VAL A 23 -13.97 21.64 -21.06
C VAL A 23 -14.18 20.17 -20.73
N ILE A 24 -13.09 19.49 -20.36
CA ILE A 24 -13.15 18.23 -19.64
C ILE A 24 -13.92 18.58 -18.36
N GLY A 25 -15.19 18.17 -18.29
CA GLY A 25 -15.99 18.38 -17.10
C GLY A 25 -15.28 17.74 -15.92
N HIS A 26 -14.63 18.55 -15.09
CA HIS A 26 -14.13 18.12 -13.81
C HIS A 26 -15.34 17.62 -13.04
N ARG A 27 -15.46 16.29 -12.87
CA ARG A 27 -16.38 15.74 -11.90
C ARG A 27 -15.81 16.13 -10.55
N SER A 28 -16.35 17.19 -9.95
CA SER A 28 -16.12 17.47 -8.54
C SER A 28 -16.57 16.24 -7.76
N VAL A 29 -15.63 15.53 -7.14
CA VAL A 29 -15.96 14.48 -6.18
C VAL A 29 -16.43 15.19 -4.92
N MET A 30 -17.62 14.84 -4.45
CA MET A 30 -18.14 15.33 -3.17
C MET A 30 -17.44 14.55 -2.06
N ALA A 31 -17.11 15.23 -0.96
CA ALA A 31 -16.51 14.61 0.22
C ALA A 31 -17.29 13.36 0.68
N VAL A 32 -16.59 12.34 1.18
CA VAL A 32 -17.20 11.10 1.66
C VAL A 32 -18.12 11.41 2.86
N ASN A 33 -19.40 11.02 2.76
CA ASN A 33 -20.36 11.18 3.86
C ASN A 33 -20.65 9.83 4.53
N GLY A 34 -19.94 9.56 5.62
CA GLY A 34 -20.14 8.42 6.51
C GLY A 34 -19.29 7.20 6.16
N PHE A 35 -18.80 6.52 7.21
CA PHE A 35 -18.11 5.23 7.14
C PHE A 35 -19.04 4.12 7.65
N SER A 36 -18.84 2.88 7.17
CA SER A 36 -19.50 1.73 7.80
C SER A 36 -18.96 1.52 9.21
N ASN A 37 -19.75 0.87 10.05
CA ASN A 37 -19.26 0.32 11.31
C ASN A 37 -18.07 -0.62 11.05
N ASN A 38 -17.22 -0.78 12.06
CA ASN A 38 -16.11 -1.73 11.98
C ASN A 38 -16.66 -3.14 11.81
N GLN A 39 -16.04 -3.91 10.93
CA GLN A 39 -16.42 -5.28 10.66
C GLN A 39 -15.23 -6.21 10.84
N GLU A 40 -15.40 -7.22 11.67
CA GLU A 40 -14.45 -8.32 11.77
C GLU A 40 -14.61 -9.25 10.56
N LEU A 41 -13.50 -9.50 9.86
CA LEU A 41 -13.45 -10.52 8.81
C LEU A 41 -13.04 -11.84 9.44
N THR A 42 -14.01 -12.74 9.61
CA THR A 42 -13.79 -13.99 10.34
C THR A 42 -12.73 -14.86 9.66
N LEU A 43 -11.76 -15.31 10.46
CA LEU A 43 -10.76 -16.29 10.10
C LEU A 43 -11.06 -17.65 10.76
N PRO A 44 -10.61 -18.77 10.18
CA PRO A 44 -10.61 -20.05 10.90
C PRO A 44 -9.83 -19.90 12.21
N LEU A 45 -10.30 -20.47 13.31
CA LEU A 45 -9.59 -20.37 14.61
C LEU A 45 -8.26 -21.14 14.59
N THR A 46 -8.27 -22.31 13.97
CA THR A 46 -7.11 -23.17 13.84
C THR A 46 -6.99 -23.67 12.41
N ALA A 47 -5.76 -24.00 12.05
CA ALA A 47 -5.45 -24.62 10.79
C ALA A 47 -4.68 -25.94 11.05
N PRO A 48 -5.29 -27.09 10.72
CA PRO A 48 -4.68 -28.40 10.95
C PRO A 48 -3.38 -28.58 10.18
N ILE A 49 -2.40 -29.23 10.80
CA ILE A 49 -1.17 -29.67 10.16
C ILE A 49 -1.36 -31.13 9.75
N ALA A 50 -1.78 -31.35 8.50
CA ALA A 50 -1.94 -32.70 7.96
C ALA A 50 -2.81 -33.60 8.85
N ASN A 51 -2.50 -34.90 8.84
CA ASN A 51 -3.09 -35.88 9.74
C ASN A 51 -2.34 -35.99 11.09
N SER A 52 -1.55 -34.97 11.46
CA SER A 52 -0.71 -35.05 12.68
C SER A 52 -1.51 -34.92 13.98
N GLY A 53 -2.74 -34.42 13.90
CA GLY A 53 -3.53 -34.03 15.08
C GLY A 53 -3.07 -32.71 15.71
N ALA A 54 -2.06 -32.05 15.16
CA ALA A 54 -1.63 -30.70 15.55
C ALA A 54 -2.29 -29.64 14.65
N SER A 55 -2.40 -28.42 15.16
CA SER A 55 -2.89 -27.26 14.41
C SER A 55 -2.20 -25.98 14.89
N PHE A 56 -1.97 -25.03 13.98
CA PHE A 56 -1.57 -23.69 14.38
C PHE A 56 -2.79 -22.84 14.74
N THR A 57 -2.60 -21.89 15.65
CA THR A 57 -3.58 -20.83 15.91
C THR A 57 -3.44 -19.82 14.79
N VAL A 58 -4.53 -19.58 14.05
CA VAL A 58 -4.55 -18.57 13.01
C VAL A 58 -4.72 -17.21 13.67
N ARG A 59 -3.91 -16.25 13.23
CA ARG A 59 -4.08 -14.83 13.53
C ARG A 59 -3.97 -14.09 12.21
N GLY A 60 -4.79 -13.07 12.00
CA GLY A 60 -4.61 -12.15 10.88
C GLY A 60 -3.63 -11.07 11.30
N LEU A 61 -2.49 -10.99 10.61
CA LEU A 61 -1.47 -9.97 10.84
C LEU A 61 -1.19 -9.22 9.52
N GLU A 62 -0.65 -8.00 9.66
CA GLU A 62 -0.26 -7.04 8.62
C GLU A 62 -1.06 -7.15 7.30
N PRO A 63 -2.24 -6.50 7.22
CA PRO A 63 -3.13 -6.69 6.10
C PRO A 63 -2.63 -6.00 4.83
N SER A 64 -3.13 -6.46 3.68
CA SER A 64 -3.17 -5.68 2.45
C SER A 64 -4.60 -5.57 1.95
N VAL A 65 -4.94 -4.40 1.40
CA VAL A 65 -6.28 -4.11 0.88
C VAL A 65 -6.18 -3.49 -0.52
N ARG A 66 -7.05 -3.91 -1.42
CA ARG A 66 -7.21 -3.29 -2.75
C ARG A 66 -8.67 -3.26 -3.14
N VAL A 67 -9.05 -2.21 -3.88
CA VAL A 67 -10.35 -2.08 -4.53
C VAL A 67 -10.13 -2.01 -6.03
N ASP A 68 -10.78 -2.89 -6.78
CA ASP A 68 -10.69 -2.88 -8.25
C ASP A 68 -11.66 -1.86 -8.88
N ALA A 69 -11.48 -1.60 -10.18
CA ALA A 69 -12.32 -0.66 -10.94
C ALA A 69 -13.80 -1.10 -11.05
N GLN A 70 -14.15 -2.31 -10.62
CA GLN A 70 -15.51 -2.83 -10.57
C GLN A 70 -16.12 -2.76 -9.16
N GLY A 71 -15.41 -2.17 -8.21
CA GLY A 71 -15.82 -2.04 -6.82
C GLY A 71 -15.67 -3.33 -6.01
N THR A 72 -14.90 -4.32 -6.50
CA THR A 72 -14.55 -5.48 -5.68
C THR A 72 -13.51 -5.07 -4.65
N VAL A 73 -13.76 -5.36 -3.38
CA VAL A 73 -12.83 -5.16 -2.27
C VAL A 73 -12.17 -6.49 -1.95
N TYR A 74 -10.84 -6.49 -1.88
CA TYR A 74 -10.03 -7.63 -1.48
C TYR A 74 -9.25 -7.27 -0.21
N VAL A 75 -9.25 -8.14 0.78
CA VAL A 75 -8.49 -7.98 2.02
C VAL A 75 -7.69 -9.26 2.26
N SER A 76 -6.38 -9.15 2.33
CA SER A 76 -5.50 -10.27 2.67
C SER A 76 -4.85 -10.07 4.02
N SER A 77 -4.49 -11.17 4.68
CA SER A 77 -3.76 -11.15 5.96
C SER A 77 -2.80 -12.32 6.07
N ILE A 78 -1.80 -12.16 6.92
CA ILE A 78 -0.73 -13.13 7.15
C ILE A 78 -1.11 -14.07 8.28
N ARG A 79 -0.85 -15.38 8.13
CA ARG A 79 -0.97 -16.39 9.20
C ARG A 79 0.34 -16.66 9.94
N GLY A 80 1.47 -16.23 9.38
CA GLY A 80 2.83 -16.61 9.79
C GLY A 80 3.42 -17.67 8.84
N VAL A 81 4.75 -17.82 8.79
CA VAL A 81 5.40 -18.89 8.00
C VAL A 81 5.47 -20.18 8.82
N PRO A 82 5.14 -21.36 8.26
CA PRO A 82 4.62 -21.65 6.92
C PRO A 82 3.09 -21.82 6.92
N GLY A 83 2.38 -20.95 7.63
CA GLY A 83 0.93 -20.93 7.72
C GLY A 83 0.23 -20.27 6.53
N GLY A 84 0.95 -19.54 5.69
CA GLY A 84 0.44 -18.89 4.48
C GLY A 84 -0.32 -17.58 4.72
N VAL A 85 -1.19 -17.24 3.78
CA VAL A 85 -2.02 -16.02 3.85
C VAL A 85 -3.49 -16.34 3.68
N ASP A 86 -4.34 -15.49 4.22
CA ASP A 86 -5.79 -15.52 4.02
C ASP A 86 -6.25 -14.44 3.05
N LEU A 87 -7.38 -14.68 2.37
CA LEU A 87 -8.04 -13.69 1.55
C LEU A 87 -9.54 -13.64 1.85
N HIS A 88 -10.08 -12.43 1.92
CA HIS A 88 -11.51 -12.15 1.86
C HIS A 88 -11.79 -11.25 0.67
N ARG A 89 -13.00 -11.39 0.14
CA ARG A 89 -13.46 -10.63 -1.02
C ARG A 89 -14.92 -10.25 -0.88
N TYR A 90 -15.25 -9.03 -1.27
CA TYR A 90 -16.62 -8.54 -1.40
C TYR A 90 -16.82 -7.89 -2.77
N ASN A 91 -17.85 -8.29 -3.50
CA ASN A 91 -18.32 -7.58 -4.68
C ASN A 91 -19.86 -7.52 -4.67
N ALA A 92 -20.42 -6.32 -4.74
CA ALA A 92 -21.86 -6.09 -4.63
C ALA A 92 -22.69 -6.86 -5.68
N ALA A 93 -22.15 -7.08 -6.88
CA ALA A 93 -22.88 -7.74 -7.97
C ALA A 93 -23.01 -9.25 -7.80
N VAL A 94 -22.12 -9.89 -7.02
CA VAL A 94 -22.12 -11.35 -6.81
C VAL A 94 -22.45 -11.74 -5.37
N ASP A 95 -22.03 -10.95 -4.38
CA ASP A 95 -22.20 -11.24 -2.95
C ASP A 95 -23.43 -10.55 -2.35
N GLY A 96 -24.05 -9.61 -3.10
CA GLY A 96 -25.24 -8.87 -2.69
C GLY A 96 -24.93 -7.52 -2.04
N ALA A 97 -25.97 -6.76 -1.74
CA ALA A 97 -25.85 -5.45 -1.09
C ALA A 97 -25.47 -5.60 0.40
N PRO A 98 -24.93 -4.53 1.02
CA PRO A 98 -24.69 -4.51 2.47
C PRO A 98 -25.96 -4.85 3.26
N GLY A 99 -25.80 -5.61 4.34
CA GLY A 99 -26.89 -5.99 5.23
C GLY A 99 -27.43 -4.84 6.08
N SER A 100 -28.52 -5.10 6.81
CA SER A 100 -29.04 -4.16 7.81
C SER A 100 -27.97 -3.85 8.86
N GLY A 101 -27.59 -2.59 9.00
CA GLY A 101 -26.48 -2.16 9.88
C GLY A 101 -25.17 -1.83 9.16
N GLY A 102 -25.13 -1.93 7.82
CA GLY A 102 -23.98 -1.50 7.02
C GLY A 102 -22.86 -2.54 6.91
N THR A 103 -23.10 -3.78 7.34
CA THR A 103 -22.13 -4.88 7.21
C THR A 103 -22.09 -5.40 5.78
N TYR A 104 -20.89 -5.61 5.27
CA TYR A 104 -20.65 -6.12 3.93
C TYR A 104 -20.58 -7.66 3.95
N PRO A 105 -21.25 -8.38 3.04
CA PRO A 105 -21.17 -9.83 2.95
C PRO A 105 -19.83 -10.29 2.34
N PHE A 106 -18.73 -10.08 3.06
CA PHE A 106 -17.42 -10.57 2.66
C PHE A 106 -17.42 -12.10 2.61
N LYS A 107 -16.99 -12.66 1.48
CA LYS A 107 -16.71 -14.07 1.32
C LYS A 107 -15.25 -14.35 1.70
N TYR A 108 -15.04 -15.35 2.54
CA TYR A 108 -13.71 -15.91 2.79
C TYR A 108 -13.28 -16.79 1.61
N GLU A 109 -12.13 -16.48 1.04
CA GLU A 109 -11.56 -17.09 -0.16
C GLU A 109 -10.43 -18.09 0.15
N GLY A 110 -10.25 -18.48 1.42
CA GLY A 110 -9.25 -19.48 1.77
C GLY A 110 -7.81 -18.92 1.73
N GLN A 111 -6.87 -19.78 1.34
CA GLN A 111 -5.43 -19.50 1.32
C GLN A 111 -4.86 -19.56 -0.12
N PRO A 112 -4.78 -18.43 -0.83
CA PRO A 112 -4.33 -18.40 -2.23
C PRO A 112 -2.91 -18.94 -2.48
N ASP A 113 -2.00 -18.79 -1.51
CA ASP A 113 -0.59 -19.21 -1.60
C ASP A 113 -0.37 -20.69 -1.25
N ASN A 114 -1.43 -21.39 -0.85
CA ASN A 114 -1.44 -22.82 -0.53
C ASN A 114 -2.11 -23.67 -1.64
N CYS A 115 -2.38 -23.08 -2.79
CA CYS A 115 -3.11 -23.75 -3.87
C CYS A 115 -2.25 -24.79 -4.65
N GLY A 116 -2.14 -26.02 -4.14
CA GLY A 116 -1.81 -27.19 -4.99
C GLY A 116 -0.34 -27.63 -5.08
N ILE A 117 0.53 -27.24 -4.15
CA ILE A 117 1.94 -27.72 -4.13
C ILE A 117 2.12 -28.93 -3.20
N LEU A 118 1.34 -29.03 -2.13
CA LEU A 118 1.35 -30.17 -1.22
C LEU A 118 0.10 -31.06 -1.35
N ASN A 119 -0.86 -30.66 -2.20
CA ASN A 119 -2.11 -31.38 -2.41
C ASN A 119 -1.95 -32.55 -3.41
N MET A 120 -2.34 -33.76 -3.00
CA MET A 120 -2.41 -34.96 -3.87
C MET A 120 -3.67 -35.02 -4.75
N SER A 121 -4.56 -34.03 -4.68
CA SER A 121 -5.71 -33.85 -5.57
C SER A 121 -5.53 -32.60 -6.44
N GLN A 122 -5.47 -32.79 -7.76
CA GLN A 122 -5.53 -31.69 -8.71
C GLN A 122 -6.89 -31.00 -8.56
N GLY A 123 -6.91 -29.79 -8.03
CA GLY A 123 -8.15 -29.03 -7.83
C GLY A 123 -8.16 -27.99 -6.72
N GLY A 124 -7.16 -27.94 -5.83
CA GLY A 124 -7.09 -26.96 -4.72
C GLY A 124 -7.09 -25.48 -5.13
N CYS A 125 -6.79 -25.19 -6.41
CA CYS A 125 -6.93 -23.88 -7.03
C CYS A 125 -8.39 -23.46 -7.30
N ALA A 126 -9.30 -24.43 -7.49
CA ALA A 126 -10.70 -24.20 -7.80
C ALA A 126 -11.54 -24.45 -6.55
N ASN A 127 -12.27 -23.42 -6.10
CA ASN A 127 -13.13 -23.42 -4.90
C ASN A 127 -12.41 -23.24 -3.57
N ASN A 128 -11.15 -22.79 -3.53
CA ASN A 128 -10.50 -22.35 -2.30
C ASN A 128 -10.51 -23.40 -1.17
N ASN A 129 -10.44 -24.69 -1.53
CA ASN A 129 -10.36 -25.78 -0.57
C ASN A 129 -9.00 -25.76 0.10
N LEU A 130 -9.00 -25.51 1.41
CA LEU A 130 -7.81 -25.56 2.25
C LEU A 130 -7.05 -26.87 2.00
N ASP A 131 -5.73 -26.78 1.86
CA ASP A 131 -4.87 -27.96 1.84
C ASP A 131 -5.10 -28.79 3.11
N PRO A 132 -5.36 -30.11 3.02
CA PRO A 132 -5.41 -30.98 4.20
C PRO A 132 -4.12 -30.92 5.04
N LEU A 133 -2.98 -30.50 4.48
CA LEU A 133 -1.74 -30.30 5.24
C LEU A 133 -1.68 -28.95 5.97
N GLY A 134 -2.50 -27.97 5.56
CA GLY A 134 -2.58 -26.64 6.17
C GLY A 134 -1.33 -25.77 6.06
N VAL A 135 -0.35 -26.16 5.25
CA VAL A 135 0.93 -25.46 5.12
C VAL A 135 0.88 -24.53 3.91
N GLY A 136 0.91 -23.22 4.11
CA GLY A 136 1.15 -22.26 3.05
C GLY A 136 2.64 -22.16 2.74
N LEU A 137 2.99 -21.86 1.48
CA LEU A 137 4.39 -21.62 1.15
C LEU A 137 4.91 -20.37 1.83
N GLY A 138 4.08 -19.32 1.88
CA GLY A 138 4.46 -18.03 2.45
C GLY A 138 3.95 -17.82 3.86
N GLY A 139 3.49 -16.59 4.10
CA GLY A 139 2.98 -16.12 5.37
C GLY A 139 4.01 -15.33 6.20
N GLY A 140 5.12 -14.87 5.62
CA GLY A 140 5.97 -13.88 6.28
C GLY A 140 5.37 -12.48 6.13
N ASP A 141 5.04 -12.14 4.89
CA ASP A 141 4.37 -10.92 4.46
C ASP A 141 3.34 -11.22 3.38
N VAL A 142 2.45 -10.25 3.11
CA VAL A 142 1.51 -10.30 2.01
C VAL A 142 1.33 -8.93 1.35
N ASP A 143 1.24 -8.92 0.02
CA ASP A 143 0.66 -7.79 -0.70
C ASP A 143 -0.15 -8.29 -1.90
N ILE A 144 -1.15 -7.50 -2.28
CA ILE A 144 -2.06 -7.79 -3.38
C ILE A 144 -2.11 -6.60 -4.34
N ALA A 145 -2.32 -6.87 -5.63
CA ALA A 145 -2.52 -5.85 -6.64
C ALA A 145 -3.70 -6.21 -7.55
N VAL A 146 -4.41 -5.18 -8.01
CA VAL A 146 -5.49 -5.32 -8.98
C VAL A 146 -5.10 -4.66 -10.29
N ASN A 147 -5.19 -5.41 -11.38
CA ASN A 147 -4.95 -4.91 -12.73
C ASN A 147 -6.16 -4.13 -13.25
N GLN A 148 -5.98 -3.28 -14.26
CA GLN A 148 -7.02 -2.48 -14.91
C GLN A 148 -7.23 -2.87 -16.39
N PRO A 149 -7.86 -4.02 -16.67
CA PRO A 149 -8.14 -4.43 -18.04
C PRO A 149 -9.20 -3.50 -18.68
N THR A 150 -9.17 -3.39 -20.01
CA THR A 150 -10.20 -2.63 -20.75
C THR A 150 -11.58 -3.28 -20.71
N SER A 151 -11.65 -4.59 -20.49
CA SER A 151 -12.87 -5.37 -20.33
C SER A 151 -12.61 -6.66 -19.56
N GLY A 152 -13.66 -7.26 -19.00
CA GLY A 152 -13.56 -8.50 -18.23
C GLY A 152 -13.24 -8.29 -16.76
N THR A 153 -12.96 -9.39 -16.06
CA THR A 153 -12.63 -9.37 -14.62
C THR A 153 -11.20 -8.89 -14.41
N PRO A 154 -10.96 -7.89 -13.55
CA PRO A 154 -9.62 -7.51 -13.10
C PRO A 154 -8.82 -8.71 -12.60
N ASN A 155 -7.57 -8.83 -13.05
CA ASN A 155 -6.65 -9.78 -12.46
C ASN A 155 -6.28 -9.31 -11.04
N LEU A 156 -6.30 -10.25 -10.09
CA LEU A 156 -5.84 -10.07 -8.72
C LEU A 156 -4.52 -10.82 -8.58
N ALA A 157 -3.41 -10.09 -8.54
CA ALA A 157 -2.10 -10.63 -8.20
C ALA A 157 -1.92 -10.68 -6.69
N LEU A 158 -1.21 -11.69 -6.20
CA LEU A 158 -0.89 -11.87 -4.79
C LEU A 158 0.54 -12.37 -4.66
N VAL A 159 1.28 -11.77 -3.73
CA VAL A 159 2.59 -12.24 -3.31
C VAL A 159 2.62 -12.49 -1.81
N SER A 160 3.35 -13.52 -1.41
CA SER A 160 3.55 -13.86 -0.01
C SER A 160 4.99 -14.25 0.29
N LEU A 161 5.58 -13.68 1.35
CA LEU A 161 6.96 -13.98 1.74
C LEU A 161 7.08 -15.40 2.29
N THR A 162 8.04 -16.17 1.77
CA THR A 162 8.39 -17.52 2.20
C THR A 162 9.81 -17.55 2.74
N ILE A 163 10.12 -18.50 3.62
CA ILE A 163 11.52 -18.80 3.96
C ILE A 163 12.18 -19.42 2.71
N ALA A 164 13.06 -18.67 2.06
CA ALA A 164 13.92 -19.04 0.92
C ALA A 164 13.21 -19.77 -0.26
N PRO A 165 13.19 -19.23 -1.50
CA PRO A 165 14.08 -18.19 -2.02
C PRO A 165 13.61 -16.74 -1.81
N GLY A 166 12.44 -16.50 -1.21
CA GLY A 166 12.03 -15.15 -0.76
C GLY A 166 10.53 -14.94 -0.91
N VAL A 167 9.98 -15.04 -2.12
CA VAL A 167 8.57 -14.67 -2.39
C VAL A 167 7.85 -15.74 -3.20
N THR A 168 6.65 -16.10 -2.75
CA THR A 168 5.67 -16.90 -3.48
C THR A 168 4.71 -15.98 -4.24
N GLY A 169 4.45 -16.24 -5.53
CA GLY A 169 3.48 -15.49 -6.34
C GLY A 169 2.37 -16.35 -6.91
N THR A 170 1.15 -15.80 -6.93
CA THR A 170 -0.04 -16.38 -7.56
C THR A 170 -0.96 -15.27 -8.06
N HIS A 171 -2.01 -15.63 -8.82
CA HIS A 171 -3.00 -14.66 -9.27
C HIS A 171 -4.36 -15.29 -9.58
N SER A 172 -5.40 -14.46 -9.62
CA SER A 172 -6.77 -14.83 -9.96
C SER A 172 -7.34 -13.93 -11.06
N ILE A 173 -7.88 -14.56 -12.11
CA ILE A 173 -8.70 -13.89 -13.15
C ILE A 173 -10.22 -14.05 -12.87
N LYS A 174 -10.58 -14.54 -11.68
CA LYS A 174 -11.97 -14.85 -11.29
C LYS A 174 -12.35 -14.20 -9.95
N ARG A 175 -11.91 -12.97 -9.69
CA ARG A 175 -12.23 -12.22 -8.46
C ARG A 175 -11.95 -13.00 -7.17
N GLY A 176 -10.88 -13.79 -7.13
CA GLY A 176 -10.52 -14.59 -5.96
C GLY A 176 -11.21 -15.95 -5.84
N ASP A 177 -12.19 -16.29 -6.68
CA ASP A 177 -12.89 -17.60 -6.63
C ASP A 177 -11.97 -18.79 -6.95
N SER A 178 -10.86 -18.51 -7.65
CA SER A 178 -9.82 -19.49 -7.95
C SER A 178 -8.51 -18.80 -8.27
N PHE A 179 -7.39 -19.43 -7.91
CA PHE A 179 -6.04 -18.94 -8.18
C PHE A 179 -5.28 -19.86 -9.13
N SER A 180 -4.25 -19.35 -9.81
CA SER A 180 -3.26 -20.22 -10.44
C SER A 180 -2.53 -21.04 -9.38
N THR A 181 -1.89 -22.13 -9.80
CA THR A 181 -0.89 -22.79 -8.93
C THR A 181 0.11 -21.73 -8.46
N PRO A 182 0.56 -21.67 -7.20
CA PRO A 182 1.58 -20.73 -6.77
C PRO A 182 2.97 -21.01 -7.35
N ASN A 183 3.82 -19.99 -7.42
CA ASN A 183 5.23 -20.10 -7.82
C ASN A 183 6.03 -19.73 -6.58
N PRO A 184 6.74 -20.67 -5.94
CA PRO A 184 7.44 -20.42 -4.68
C PRO A 184 8.67 -19.49 -4.81
N ALA A 185 9.03 -19.08 -6.03
CA ALA A 185 10.28 -18.38 -6.32
C ALA A 185 10.08 -17.27 -7.34
N VAL A 186 9.27 -16.25 -7.00
CA VAL A 186 9.09 -15.09 -7.88
C VAL A 186 10.16 -14.01 -7.68
N ALA A 187 10.68 -13.84 -6.46
CA ALA A 187 11.88 -13.04 -6.24
C ALA A 187 13.09 -13.79 -6.82
N LEU A 188 13.76 -13.20 -7.81
CA LEU A 188 14.92 -13.84 -8.44
C LEU A 188 16.20 -13.64 -7.62
N MET A 189 16.27 -12.56 -6.83
CA MET A 189 17.35 -12.30 -5.88
C MET A 189 16.92 -12.74 -4.48
N PRO A 190 17.76 -13.48 -3.72
CA PRO A 190 17.38 -14.01 -2.41
C PRO A 190 17.54 -12.99 -1.28
N GLY A 191 16.84 -13.26 -0.18
CA GLY A 191 17.02 -12.56 1.11
C GLY A 191 16.07 -11.39 1.32
N ASP A 192 14.87 -11.51 0.77
CA ASP A 192 13.79 -10.56 0.93
C ASP A 192 13.21 -10.53 2.36
N ASP A 193 12.78 -9.35 2.76
CA ASP A 193 12.06 -9.02 3.99
C ASP A 193 11.12 -7.83 3.67
N ARG A 194 9.81 -8.13 3.51
CA ARG A 194 8.72 -7.29 2.97
C ARG A 194 8.77 -6.92 1.49
N GLN A 195 7.89 -7.55 0.71
CA GLN A 195 7.59 -7.19 -0.67
C GLN A 195 6.32 -6.33 -0.87
N TRP A 196 6.30 -5.53 -1.94
CA TRP A 196 5.11 -4.79 -2.40
C TRP A 196 4.84 -5.00 -3.90
N ILE A 197 3.57 -4.97 -4.29
CA ILE A 197 3.16 -5.09 -5.68
C ILE A 197 2.15 -4.02 -6.11
N ASP A 198 2.23 -3.65 -7.39
CA ASP A 198 1.20 -2.88 -8.06
C ASP A 198 0.99 -3.32 -9.51
N GLY A 199 -0.26 -3.30 -9.96
CA GLY A 199 -0.68 -3.88 -11.24
C GLY A 199 -1.21 -2.83 -12.21
N THR A 200 -0.88 -2.94 -13.48
CA THR A 200 -1.42 -2.10 -14.56
C THR A 200 -2.01 -2.96 -15.67
N ASP A 201 -2.68 -2.33 -16.63
CA ASP A 201 -3.32 -2.98 -17.78
C ASP A 201 -4.07 -4.29 -17.42
N ALA A 202 -4.07 -5.33 -18.25
CA ALA A 202 -4.75 -6.57 -17.93
C ALA A 202 -3.91 -7.56 -17.10
N GLN A 203 -2.58 -7.52 -17.21
CA GLN A 203 -1.69 -8.58 -16.71
C GLN A 203 -0.34 -8.08 -16.17
N THR A 204 0.05 -6.84 -16.44
CA THR A 204 1.37 -6.35 -16.00
C THR A 204 1.38 -6.09 -14.50
N VAL A 205 2.32 -6.68 -13.76
CA VAL A 205 2.48 -6.47 -12.32
C VAL A 205 3.95 -6.17 -12.02
N TYR A 206 4.20 -5.20 -11.16
CA TYR A 206 5.53 -4.89 -10.65
C TYR A 206 5.64 -5.35 -9.21
N LEU A 207 6.78 -5.95 -8.87
CA LEU A 207 7.14 -6.42 -7.54
C LEU A 207 8.41 -5.70 -7.12
N ASN A 208 8.39 -5.07 -5.94
CA ASN A 208 9.60 -4.63 -5.26
C ASN A 208 9.97 -5.58 -4.12
N TYR A 209 11.24 -5.64 -3.79
CA TYR A 209 11.78 -6.36 -2.62
C TYR A 209 13.25 -6.01 -2.41
N HIS A 210 13.85 -6.36 -1.27
CA HIS A 210 15.28 -6.13 -1.02
C HIS A 210 16.15 -7.30 -1.47
N ASP A 211 17.38 -6.98 -1.92
CA ASP A 211 18.46 -7.96 -2.02
C ASP A 211 19.35 -7.93 -0.76
N VAL A 212 19.80 -9.10 -0.28
CA VAL A 212 20.64 -9.16 0.93
C VAL A 212 22.07 -8.66 0.73
N ALA A 213 22.56 -8.63 -0.50
CA ALA A 213 23.97 -8.34 -0.78
C ALA A 213 24.27 -6.84 -0.72
N THR A 214 23.33 -6.02 -1.17
CA THR A 214 23.47 -4.58 -1.31
C THR A 214 22.36 -3.81 -0.61
N PHE A 215 21.27 -4.47 -0.23
CA PHE A 215 20.07 -3.84 0.31
C PHE A 215 19.50 -2.77 -0.63
N ASN A 216 19.73 -2.94 -1.94
CA ASN A 216 19.01 -2.18 -2.95
C ASN A 216 17.57 -2.70 -2.99
N ILE A 217 16.69 -1.93 -3.59
CA ILE A 217 15.30 -2.30 -3.83
C ILE A 217 15.22 -2.81 -5.26
N GLU A 218 15.14 -4.12 -5.40
CA GLU A 218 14.95 -4.79 -6.68
C GLU A 218 13.52 -4.62 -7.15
N VAL A 219 13.34 -4.34 -8.44
CA VAL A 219 12.04 -4.19 -9.08
C VAL A 219 11.95 -5.13 -10.27
N GLN A 220 11.01 -6.06 -10.21
CA GLN A 220 10.76 -7.03 -11.28
C GLN A 220 9.39 -6.84 -11.91
N ARG A 221 9.28 -7.14 -13.20
CA ARG A 221 8.02 -7.10 -13.96
C ARG A 221 7.53 -8.51 -14.27
N SER A 222 6.23 -8.71 -14.07
CA SER A 222 5.43 -9.82 -14.59
C SER A 222 4.56 -9.34 -15.74
N ASN A 223 4.46 -10.12 -16.82
CA ASN A 223 3.49 -9.91 -17.91
C ASN A 223 2.39 -10.99 -17.93
N ASP A 224 2.35 -11.88 -16.93
CA ASP A 224 1.44 -13.03 -16.86
C ASP A 224 0.49 -12.97 -15.64
N GLY A 225 0.23 -11.75 -15.14
CA GLY A 225 -0.70 -11.51 -14.05
C GLY A 225 -0.12 -11.69 -12.65
N GLY A 226 1.20 -11.85 -12.51
CA GLY A 226 1.88 -12.08 -11.24
C GLY A 226 2.23 -13.55 -10.96
N ARG A 227 2.20 -14.42 -12.00
CA ARG A 227 2.60 -15.83 -11.89
C ARG A 227 4.13 -15.96 -11.92
N THR A 228 4.79 -15.22 -12.80
CA THR A 228 6.26 -15.12 -12.91
C THR A 228 6.69 -13.67 -13.05
N TYR A 229 7.87 -13.33 -12.54
CA TYR A 229 8.41 -11.95 -12.54
C TYR A 229 9.76 -11.91 -13.23
N VAL A 230 9.78 -12.36 -14.50
CA VAL A 230 11.00 -12.54 -15.31
C VAL A 230 11.06 -11.61 -16.52
N ASP A 231 10.04 -10.74 -16.69
CA ASP A 231 9.83 -9.99 -17.93
C ASP A 231 10.55 -8.65 -17.96
N GLY A 232 11.06 -8.17 -16.83
CA GLY A 232 11.83 -6.94 -16.74
C GLY A 232 12.44 -6.75 -15.36
N PHE A 233 13.56 -6.03 -15.30
CA PHE A 233 14.32 -5.81 -14.08
C PHE A 233 14.85 -4.38 -13.98
N GLY A 234 14.86 -3.82 -12.77
CA GLY A 234 15.50 -2.55 -12.46
C GLY A 234 15.79 -2.43 -10.96
N GLU A 235 16.77 -1.60 -10.62
CA GLU A 235 17.08 -1.25 -9.23
C GLU A 235 16.46 0.11 -8.93
N ALA A 236 15.64 0.20 -7.88
CA ALA A 236 14.92 1.43 -7.58
C ALA A 236 15.82 2.54 -7.04
N ILE A 237 16.92 2.19 -6.38
CA ILE A 237 17.91 3.16 -5.89
C ILE A 237 18.97 3.38 -6.97
N ASP A 238 19.07 4.62 -7.44
CA ASP A 238 20.02 4.99 -8.48
C ASP A 238 21.47 5.03 -7.96
N PRO A 239 22.48 4.90 -8.84
CA PRO A 239 23.89 4.90 -8.44
C PRO A 239 24.35 6.17 -7.70
N GLN A 240 23.67 7.30 -7.91
CA GLN A 240 24.00 8.58 -7.30
C GLN A 240 23.50 8.62 -5.84
N THR A 241 22.37 8.00 -5.55
CA THR A 241 21.71 7.97 -4.24
C THR A 241 22.20 6.79 -3.41
N PHE A 242 22.59 5.68 -4.05
CA PHE A 242 23.03 4.44 -3.40
C PHE A 242 24.05 4.64 -2.25
N PRO A 243 25.10 5.48 -2.35
CA PRO A 243 26.03 5.68 -1.24
C PRO A 243 25.37 6.18 0.06
N ALA A 244 24.24 6.90 -0.05
CA ALA A 244 23.52 7.46 1.09
C ALA A 244 22.48 6.51 1.70
N VAL A 245 22.08 5.45 0.98
CA VAL A 245 20.89 4.66 1.35
C VAL A 245 21.06 3.14 1.15
N GLY A 246 22.15 2.69 0.54
CA GLY A 246 22.47 1.28 0.31
C GLY A 246 23.18 0.61 1.49
N GLY A 247 23.17 -0.72 1.50
CA GLY A 247 23.70 -1.59 2.55
C GLY A 247 25.16 -2.00 2.42
N VAL A 248 26.01 -1.20 1.74
CA VAL A 248 27.44 -1.52 1.57
C VAL A 248 28.33 -0.46 2.23
N PRO A 249 29.15 -0.82 3.25
CA PRO A 249 29.28 -2.16 3.87
C PRO A 249 28.03 -2.58 4.64
N ALA A 250 27.89 -3.88 4.94
CA ALA A 250 26.74 -4.46 5.64
C ALA A 250 26.48 -3.91 7.06
N THR A 251 27.36 -3.05 7.57
CA THR A 251 27.13 -2.30 8.82
C THR A 251 26.25 -1.07 8.63
N ASN A 252 25.94 -0.69 7.38
CA ASN A 252 25.07 0.43 7.08
C ASN A 252 23.63 0.14 7.53
N SER A 253 22.90 1.19 7.92
CA SER A 253 21.47 1.07 8.23
C SER A 253 20.59 0.94 7.00
N ALA A 254 21.10 1.37 5.83
CA ALA A 254 20.49 1.18 4.52
C ALA A 254 19.08 1.80 4.38
N ASN A 255 18.02 1.05 4.04
CA ASN A 255 16.72 1.64 3.74
C ASN A 255 15.55 0.67 4.02
N THR A 256 14.34 1.17 4.13
CA THR A 256 13.13 0.33 4.15
C THR A 256 12.22 0.74 2.99
N ALA A 257 11.82 -0.23 2.19
CA ALA A 257 10.94 -0.04 1.04
C ALA A 257 9.50 0.16 1.50
N GLY A 258 8.82 1.13 0.89
CA GLY A 258 7.36 1.28 0.97
C GLY A 258 6.66 0.78 -0.29
N GLN A 259 5.39 1.15 -0.40
CA GLN A 259 4.56 0.74 -1.54
C GLN A 259 5.14 1.22 -2.88
N ILE A 260 5.14 0.34 -3.87
CA ILE A 260 5.35 0.71 -5.27
C ILE A 260 4.01 1.11 -5.90
N LYS A 261 3.98 2.10 -6.80
CA LYS A 261 2.78 2.43 -7.59
C LYS A 261 3.06 2.71 -9.05
N VAL A 262 2.17 2.23 -9.90
CA VAL A 262 2.11 2.61 -11.32
C VAL A 262 1.19 3.81 -11.49
N ASP A 263 1.63 4.79 -12.27
CA ASP A 263 0.76 5.86 -12.78
C ASP A 263 -0.28 5.28 -13.73
N ARG A 264 -1.55 5.31 -13.33
CA ARG A 264 -2.68 4.84 -14.15
C ARG A 264 -3.48 5.97 -14.77
N SER A 265 -2.99 7.20 -14.68
CA SER A 265 -3.61 8.40 -15.24
C SER A 265 -3.84 8.28 -16.75
N SER A 266 -4.64 9.22 -17.25
CA SER A 266 -4.80 9.41 -18.69
C SER A 266 -3.72 10.31 -19.32
N CYS A 267 -2.71 10.72 -18.53
CA CYS A 267 -1.68 11.68 -18.91
C CYS A 267 -0.45 11.01 -19.57
N ALA A 268 0.49 11.82 -20.04
CA ALA A 268 1.76 11.33 -20.63
C ALA A 268 2.63 10.55 -19.63
N SER A 269 2.39 10.74 -18.34
CA SER A 269 3.04 10.04 -17.23
C SER A 269 2.51 8.62 -17.02
N ARG A 270 1.38 8.24 -17.64
CA ARG A 270 0.82 6.88 -17.59
C ARG A 270 1.90 5.82 -17.81
N GLY A 271 1.94 4.85 -16.91
CA GLY A 271 2.91 3.76 -16.90
C GLY A 271 4.26 4.09 -16.23
N ASN A 272 4.49 5.34 -15.80
CA ASN A 272 5.60 5.63 -14.89
C ASN A 272 5.44 4.80 -13.61
N LEU A 273 6.56 4.42 -13.00
CA LEU A 273 6.59 3.62 -11.77
C LEU A 273 7.29 4.42 -10.67
N TYR A 274 6.69 4.41 -9.49
CA TYR A 274 7.14 5.17 -8.33
C TYR A 274 7.45 4.21 -7.19
N GLN A 275 8.66 4.33 -6.62
CA GLN A 275 9.10 3.59 -5.45
C GLN A 275 9.34 4.57 -4.30
N ILE A 276 8.55 4.52 -3.23
CA ILE A 276 8.84 5.29 -2.00
C ILE A 276 9.66 4.44 -1.03
N PHE A 277 10.62 5.06 -0.36
CA PHE A 277 11.41 4.39 0.67
C PHE A 277 11.89 5.38 1.73
N VAL A 278 12.21 4.84 2.91
CA VAL A 278 12.81 5.59 4.01
C VAL A 278 14.25 5.16 4.20
N ALA A 279 15.14 6.13 4.40
CA ALA A 279 16.58 5.87 4.53
C ALA A 279 17.27 6.94 5.40
N PRO A 280 18.57 6.80 5.72
CA PRO A 280 19.37 7.87 6.29
C PRO A 280 19.36 9.10 5.39
N ASP A 281 19.69 10.24 5.98
CA ASP A 281 19.68 11.48 5.23
C ASP A 281 20.89 11.63 4.30
N ASN A 282 22.01 10.97 4.58
CA ASN A 282 23.23 11.13 3.80
C ASN A 282 24.21 9.98 4.04
N VAL A 283 25.27 9.97 3.25
CA VAL A 283 26.37 8.98 3.31
C VAL A 283 26.96 8.87 4.72
N THR A 284 27.15 9.99 5.42
CA THR A 284 27.75 9.98 6.76
C THR A 284 26.85 9.28 7.77
N GLU A 285 25.54 9.52 7.73
CA GLU A 285 24.59 8.82 8.60
C GLU A 285 24.49 7.34 8.25
N ASN A 286 24.46 6.99 6.96
CA ASN A 286 24.37 5.60 6.52
C ASN A 286 25.56 4.76 7.01
N LEU A 287 26.79 5.28 6.83
CA LEU A 287 28.03 4.64 7.30
C LEU A 287 28.11 4.50 8.82
N ALA A 288 27.36 5.32 9.56
CA ALA A 288 27.31 5.29 11.03
C ALA A 288 26.15 4.44 11.58
N ALA A 289 25.47 3.65 10.73
CA ALA A 289 24.24 2.95 11.08
C ALA A 289 23.19 3.90 11.70
N GLY A 290 23.06 5.10 11.12
CA GLY A 290 22.20 6.16 11.61
C GLY A 290 20.71 5.92 11.33
N ALA A 291 19.86 6.73 11.93
CA ALA A 291 18.41 6.64 11.85
C ALA A 291 17.88 6.73 10.41
N LEU A 292 16.86 5.92 10.10
CA LEU A 292 16.07 6.05 8.88
C LEU A 292 15.10 7.24 9.06
N ARG A 293 15.53 8.45 8.72
CA ARG A 293 14.81 9.71 8.99
C ARG A 293 14.39 10.51 7.75
N SER A 294 14.70 10.03 6.56
CA SER A 294 14.48 10.76 5.32
C SER A 294 13.65 9.95 4.35
N ILE A 295 12.79 10.63 3.59
CA ILE A 295 11.93 10.01 2.57
C ILE A 295 12.53 10.29 1.20
N TYR A 296 12.58 9.25 0.39
CA TYR A 296 13.00 9.29 -1.01
C TYR A 296 11.92 8.67 -1.88
N VAL A 297 11.84 9.14 -3.12
CA VAL A 297 11.03 8.53 -4.16
C VAL A 297 11.88 8.31 -5.41
N GLY A 298 12.01 7.06 -5.81
CA GLY A 298 12.57 6.66 -7.11
C GLY A 298 11.50 6.69 -8.18
N VAL A 299 11.83 7.25 -9.35
CA VAL A 299 10.93 7.34 -10.50
C VAL A 299 11.52 6.62 -11.71
N SER A 300 10.80 5.64 -12.25
CA SER A 300 11.11 5.07 -13.56
C SER A 300 10.14 5.58 -14.62
N THR A 301 10.68 6.24 -15.64
CA THR A 301 9.90 6.74 -16.79
C THR A 301 10.08 5.87 -18.04
N ASP A 302 11.06 4.98 -18.04
CA ASP A 302 11.39 4.07 -19.15
C ASP A 302 10.80 2.66 -18.95
N VAL A 303 10.36 2.29 -17.74
CA VAL A 303 9.69 1.01 -17.46
C VAL A 303 8.49 0.73 -18.37
N LYS A 304 7.73 1.77 -18.73
CA LYS A 304 6.58 1.70 -19.65
C LYS A 304 6.95 1.36 -21.09
N LEU A 305 8.24 1.37 -21.44
CA LEU A 305 8.72 0.97 -22.77
C LEU A 305 8.72 -0.55 -22.95
N GLY A 306 8.47 -1.34 -21.91
CA GLY A 306 8.40 -2.79 -22.03
C GLY A 306 9.77 -3.47 -22.18
N LEU A 307 10.87 -2.73 -21.98
CA LEU A 307 12.22 -3.28 -22.11
C LEU A 307 12.54 -4.30 -20.99
N PRO A 308 13.49 -5.24 -21.21
CA PRO A 308 13.93 -6.19 -20.19
C PRO A 308 14.68 -5.54 -19.01
N ALA A 309 15.18 -4.32 -19.20
CA ALA A 309 15.81 -3.52 -18.16
C ALA A 309 15.24 -2.10 -18.19
N PHE A 310 15.10 -1.49 -17.02
CA PHE A 310 14.64 -0.12 -16.84
C PHE A 310 15.37 0.53 -15.65
N THR A 311 15.30 1.85 -15.56
CA THR A 311 16.09 2.63 -14.60
C THR A 311 15.21 3.53 -13.76
N PHE A 312 15.73 3.91 -12.60
CA PHE A 312 15.11 4.88 -11.71
C PHE A 312 15.98 6.13 -11.57
N THR A 313 15.35 7.23 -11.21
CA THR A 313 16.02 8.43 -10.72
C THR A 313 15.38 8.82 -9.40
N ASP A 314 16.20 8.94 -8.37
CA ASP A 314 15.76 9.20 -7.01
C ASP A 314 15.68 10.69 -6.72
N THR A 315 14.68 11.06 -5.92
CA THR A 315 14.55 12.39 -5.34
C THR A 315 14.34 12.27 -3.84
N LYS A 316 15.14 12.97 -3.05
CA LYS A 316 14.87 13.13 -1.62
C LYS A 316 13.69 14.09 -1.43
N VAL A 317 12.60 13.56 -0.88
CA VAL A 317 11.36 14.29 -0.60
C VAL A 317 11.46 15.05 0.72
N PHE A 318 12.08 14.45 1.72
CA PHE A 318 12.13 14.98 3.08
C PHE A 318 13.40 14.60 3.81
N SER A 319 13.92 15.54 4.60
CA SER A 319 14.96 15.33 5.60
C SER A 319 14.37 15.54 6.99
N GLY A 320 14.21 14.47 7.77
CA GLY A 320 13.76 14.54 9.17
C GLY A 320 14.72 15.30 10.07
N PRO A 321 14.35 15.66 11.30
CA PRO A 321 15.26 16.34 12.22
C PRO A 321 16.48 15.47 12.53
N ALA A 322 17.67 16.09 12.61
CA ALA A 322 18.90 15.39 12.98
C ALA A 322 18.79 14.81 14.40
N GLY A 323 19.27 13.58 14.61
CA GLY A 323 19.21 12.90 15.91
C GLY A 323 17.90 12.19 16.23
N ALA A 324 16.97 12.08 15.26
CA ALA A 324 15.68 11.39 15.40
C ALA A 324 15.76 9.85 15.51
N GLN A 325 16.74 9.30 16.24
CA GLN A 325 16.97 7.85 16.37
C GLN A 325 15.74 7.08 16.88
N ASN A 326 14.90 7.72 17.69
CA ASN A 326 13.66 7.15 18.25
C ASN A 326 12.38 7.76 17.64
N GLN A 327 12.51 8.60 16.60
CA GLN A 327 11.43 9.34 15.92
C GLN A 327 11.72 9.43 14.41
N GLY A 328 12.38 8.39 13.86
CA GLY A 328 12.71 8.33 12.43
C GLY A 328 11.44 8.28 11.59
N ALA A 329 11.56 8.28 10.26
CA ALA A 329 10.40 8.20 9.38
C ALA A 329 9.95 6.76 9.06
N ASN A 330 10.58 5.76 9.72
CA ASN A 330 10.28 4.34 9.54
C ASN A 330 9.30 3.83 10.61
N ASN A 331 8.03 4.26 10.55
CA ASN A 331 6.99 3.86 11.50
C ASN A 331 5.82 3.16 10.80
N LEU A 332 6.11 1.94 10.32
CA LEU A 332 5.22 1.07 9.54
C LEU A 332 4.88 1.65 8.17
N PHE A 333 5.94 1.67 7.35
CA PHE A 333 6.06 1.94 5.92
C PHE A 333 5.54 3.30 5.42
N PRO A 334 6.35 4.04 4.66
CA PRO A 334 5.84 5.14 3.87
C PRO A 334 4.98 4.60 2.72
N ALA A 335 3.99 5.38 2.29
CA ALA A 335 3.09 5.01 1.20
C ALA A 335 2.97 6.16 0.19
N LEU A 336 2.60 5.82 -1.04
CA LEU A 336 2.38 6.80 -2.09
C LEU A 336 1.16 6.43 -2.93
N ALA A 337 0.58 7.42 -3.59
CA ALA A 337 -0.51 7.26 -4.57
C ALA A 337 -0.33 8.21 -5.75
N THR A 338 -0.93 7.87 -6.88
CA THR A 338 -1.07 8.73 -8.06
C THR A 338 -2.54 8.99 -8.33
N ASP A 339 -2.92 10.22 -8.66
CA ASP A 339 -4.26 10.50 -9.16
C ASP A 339 -4.38 10.26 -10.68
N ASP A 340 -5.60 10.36 -11.20
CA ASP A 340 -5.99 10.19 -12.60
C ASP A 340 -5.40 11.27 -13.53
N PHE A 341 -4.70 12.26 -12.97
CA PHE A 341 -4.04 13.38 -13.65
C PHE A 341 -2.51 13.30 -13.58
N GLY A 342 -1.94 12.27 -12.96
CA GLY A 342 -0.50 12.01 -12.91
C GLY A 342 0.22 12.82 -11.83
N PHE A 343 -0.51 13.39 -10.86
CA PHE A 343 0.08 13.95 -9.66
C PHE A 343 0.37 12.85 -8.66
N VAL A 344 1.48 13.02 -7.93
CA VAL A 344 2.00 11.99 -7.02
C VAL A 344 1.94 12.53 -5.60
N TYR A 345 1.53 11.67 -4.67
CA TYR A 345 1.32 12.00 -3.28
C TYR A 345 2.06 11.01 -2.40
N ALA A 346 2.81 11.50 -1.41
CA ALA A 346 3.58 10.69 -0.47
C ALA A 346 3.08 10.95 0.95
N VAL A 347 2.98 9.89 1.75
CA VAL A 347 2.64 9.94 3.17
C VAL A 347 3.61 9.09 3.99
N TRP A 348 3.96 9.57 5.17
CA TRP A 348 4.83 8.84 6.11
C TRP A 348 4.55 9.26 7.56
N SER A 349 5.07 8.48 8.50
CA SER A 349 4.95 8.75 9.93
C SER A 349 6.33 8.97 10.56
N ASP A 350 6.48 9.99 11.41
CA ASP A 350 7.63 10.17 12.30
C ASP A 350 7.39 9.59 13.73
N ASN A 351 6.39 8.72 13.84
CA ASN A 351 5.77 8.18 15.05
C ASN A 351 4.73 9.11 15.68
N SER A 352 4.96 10.42 15.74
CA SER A 352 4.03 11.36 16.39
C SER A 352 3.08 12.04 15.39
N ASN A 353 3.50 12.16 14.14
CA ASN A 353 2.86 12.93 13.11
C ASN A 353 2.71 12.10 11.85
N ILE A 354 1.62 12.34 11.13
CA ILE A 354 1.47 11.89 9.75
C ILE A 354 1.83 13.07 8.85
N PHE A 355 2.87 12.90 8.04
CA PHE A 355 3.29 13.89 7.07
C PHE A 355 2.83 13.53 5.68
N TYR A 356 2.56 14.56 4.90
CA TYR A 356 2.11 14.50 3.52
C TYR A 356 2.93 15.46 2.66
N SER A 357 3.29 15.03 1.44
CA SER A 357 3.86 15.90 0.41
C SER A 357 3.36 15.47 -0.96
N PHE A 358 3.33 16.40 -1.91
CA PHE A 358 2.87 16.13 -3.27
C PHE A 358 3.85 16.63 -4.33
N SER A 359 3.77 16.04 -5.51
CA SER A 359 4.52 16.41 -6.70
C SER A 359 3.59 16.63 -7.89
N THR A 360 3.71 17.81 -8.52
CA THR A 360 2.98 18.15 -9.74
C THR A 360 3.77 17.90 -11.03
N ASN A 361 5.00 17.39 -10.90
CA ASN A 361 5.93 17.15 -12.00
C ASN A 361 6.57 15.76 -11.92
N GLN A 362 5.71 14.76 -11.70
CA GLN A 362 6.04 13.33 -11.81
C GLN A 362 7.19 12.91 -10.87
N GLY A 363 7.23 13.46 -9.66
CA GLY A 363 8.21 13.10 -8.62
C GLY A 363 9.54 13.86 -8.68
N THR A 364 9.73 14.77 -9.65
CA THR A 364 10.99 15.53 -9.81
C THR A 364 11.19 16.56 -8.70
N THR A 365 10.12 17.21 -8.24
CA THR A 365 10.13 18.11 -7.08
C THR A 365 8.90 17.89 -6.22
N TRP A 366 9.04 18.18 -4.94
CA TRP A 366 8.00 17.91 -3.93
C TRP A 366 7.67 19.17 -3.13
N SER A 367 6.43 19.26 -2.67
CA SER A 367 6.01 20.31 -1.75
C SER A 367 6.71 20.19 -0.39
N ASN A 368 6.74 21.28 0.37
CA ASN A 368 7.10 21.17 1.78
C ASN A 368 6.14 20.20 2.48
N PRO A 369 6.63 19.34 3.39
CA PRO A 369 5.77 18.43 4.14
C PRO A 369 4.72 19.18 4.97
N MET A 370 3.50 18.69 4.95
CA MET A 370 2.38 19.12 5.78
C MET A 370 2.06 18.04 6.81
N ASN A 371 1.85 18.43 8.06
CA ASN A 371 1.34 17.52 9.08
C ASN A 371 -0.18 17.38 8.92
N VAL A 372 -0.64 16.22 8.46
CA VAL A 372 -2.07 15.91 8.23
C VAL A 372 -2.73 15.21 9.41
N SER A 373 -2.00 14.89 10.49
CA SER A 373 -2.65 14.53 11.74
C SER A 373 -3.02 15.78 12.54
N PHE A 374 -2.23 16.86 12.53
CA PHE A 374 -2.61 18.08 13.28
C PHE A 374 -3.91 18.75 12.77
N PRO A 375 -4.80 19.28 13.66
CA PRO A 375 -4.76 19.21 15.12
C PRO A 375 -5.36 17.92 15.71
N VAL A 376 -5.88 17.03 14.87
CA VAL A 376 -6.52 15.77 15.27
C VAL A 376 -5.48 14.75 15.75
N ASN A 377 -5.48 14.46 17.05
CA ASN A 377 -4.50 13.58 17.68
C ASN A 377 -3.05 14.11 17.71
N GLY A 378 -2.89 15.43 17.74
CA GLY A 378 -1.57 16.06 17.87
C GLY A 378 -0.90 15.74 19.22
N GLY A 379 0.38 15.35 19.18
CA GLY A 379 1.19 15.06 20.38
C GLY A 379 1.10 13.63 20.89
N ASN A 380 0.34 12.77 20.21
CA ASN A 380 0.17 11.35 20.48
C ASN A 380 0.83 10.51 19.37
N ALA A 381 0.90 9.19 19.55
CA ALA A 381 1.44 8.34 18.51
C ALA A 381 0.46 8.23 17.33
N ASN A 382 0.99 8.40 16.11
CA ASN A 382 0.29 8.28 14.83
C ASN A 382 1.17 7.48 13.86
N VAL A 383 0.78 6.25 13.51
CA VAL A 383 1.60 5.29 12.75
C VAL A 383 0.83 4.60 11.63
N PHE A 384 1.56 3.90 10.78
CA PHE A 384 1.05 3.07 9.68
C PHE A 384 0.11 3.80 8.69
N PRO A 385 0.55 4.92 8.10
CA PRO A 385 -0.29 5.66 7.17
C PRO A 385 -0.47 4.90 5.85
N TRP A 386 -1.68 4.94 5.31
CA TRP A 386 -1.98 4.53 3.94
C TRP A 386 -2.64 5.68 3.18
N ILE A 387 -2.42 5.71 1.87
CA ILE A 387 -2.93 6.76 0.99
C ILE A 387 -3.56 6.16 -0.27
N ALA A 388 -4.65 6.75 -0.70
CA ALA A 388 -5.25 6.54 -2.02
C ALA A 388 -5.54 7.90 -2.66
N ALA A 389 -5.48 7.96 -3.98
CA ALA A 389 -5.83 9.15 -4.76
C ALA A 389 -6.61 8.72 -6.00
N ASP A 390 -7.53 9.55 -6.46
CA ASP A 390 -8.34 9.27 -7.66
C ASP A 390 -8.48 10.49 -8.58
N ALA A 391 -9.56 11.26 -8.56
CA ALA A 391 -9.74 12.45 -9.35
C ALA A 391 -8.69 13.52 -9.02
N ASN A 392 -8.67 14.59 -9.82
CA ASN A 392 -7.72 15.69 -9.72
C ASN A 392 -7.63 16.25 -8.28
N GLY A 393 -6.55 15.91 -7.56
CA GLY A 393 -6.37 16.37 -6.18
C GLY A 393 -7.27 15.72 -5.13
N HIS A 394 -8.03 14.69 -5.48
CA HIS A 394 -8.77 13.93 -4.50
C HIS A 394 -7.86 12.86 -3.85
N VAL A 395 -7.65 13.00 -2.55
CA VAL A 395 -6.71 12.19 -1.76
C VAL A 395 -7.38 11.78 -0.45
N GLY A 396 -7.32 10.50 -0.12
CA GLY A 396 -7.71 9.95 1.19
C GLY A 396 -6.50 9.34 1.90
N ILE A 397 -6.30 9.70 3.17
CA ILE A 397 -5.22 9.20 4.02
C ILE A 397 -5.82 8.60 5.29
N VAL A 398 -5.42 7.37 5.64
CA VAL A 398 -5.81 6.72 6.91
C VAL A 398 -4.57 6.41 7.74
N TRP A 399 -4.71 6.40 9.07
CA TRP A 399 -3.64 6.00 9.99
C TRP A 399 -4.18 5.51 11.33
N PHE A 400 -3.34 4.82 12.10
CA PHE A 400 -3.61 4.49 13.49
C PHE A 400 -3.12 5.60 14.40
N GLY A 401 -3.98 6.05 15.31
CA GLY A 401 -3.65 7.05 16.32
C GLY A 401 -4.03 6.59 17.72
N ASP A 402 -3.16 6.81 18.70
CA ASP A 402 -3.42 6.47 20.11
C ASP A 402 -3.92 7.66 20.95
N ASP A 403 -4.25 7.39 22.21
CA ASP A 403 -4.72 8.39 23.18
C ASP A 403 -3.62 8.85 24.15
N ARG A 404 -2.33 8.61 23.86
CA ARG A 404 -1.22 8.90 24.79
C ARG A 404 -0.06 9.61 24.14
N THR A 405 0.46 10.59 24.86
CA THR A 405 1.75 11.19 24.52
C THR A 405 2.87 10.19 24.72
N GLY A 406 3.64 9.94 23.67
CA GLY A 406 4.78 9.04 23.72
C GLY A 406 5.07 8.42 22.37
N ASN A 407 6.00 7.46 22.38
CA ASN A 407 6.31 6.65 21.20
C ASN A 407 5.46 5.37 21.19
N SER A 408 4.98 4.94 20.02
CA SER A 408 4.16 3.73 19.84
C SER A 408 4.78 2.43 20.38
N ASN A 409 6.10 2.40 20.54
CA ASN A 409 6.88 1.26 21.06
C ASN A 409 7.15 1.35 22.57
N ASP A 410 6.85 2.48 23.24
CA ASP A 410 7.16 2.67 24.66
C ASP A 410 6.13 1.95 25.54
N ARG A 411 6.45 0.70 25.85
CA ARG A 411 5.64 -0.15 26.74
C ARG A 411 5.42 0.45 28.12
N SER A 412 6.37 1.23 28.65
CA SER A 412 6.24 1.81 29.99
C SER A 412 5.12 2.85 30.07
N ILE A 413 4.80 3.48 28.92
CA ILE A 413 3.74 4.48 28.78
C ILE A 413 2.44 3.84 28.26
N LEU A 414 2.54 2.98 27.24
CA LEU A 414 1.37 2.45 26.54
C LEU A 414 0.76 1.23 27.23
N GLU A 415 1.54 0.50 28.03
CA GLU A 415 1.09 -0.70 28.75
C GLU A 415 1.50 -0.65 30.23
N PRO A 416 1.05 0.36 30.99
CA PRO A 416 1.47 0.53 32.38
C PRO A 416 1.07 -0.68 33.22
N GLY A 417 2.02 -1.15 34.04
CA GLY A 417 1.85 -2.35 34.86
C GLY A 417 2.11 -3.67 34.11
N HIS A 418 2.50 -3.62 32.83
CA HIS A 418 2.90 -4.78 32.04
C HIS A 418 4.43 -4.79 31.81
N PRO A 419 5.23 -5.33 32.74
CA PRO A 419 6.68 -5.38 32.58
C PRO A 419 7.08 -6.29 31.40
N ALA A 420 8.23 -5.99 30.78
CA ALA A 420 8.78 -6.74 29.65
C ALA A 420 8.84 -8.27 29.88
N THR A 421 8.98 -8.69 31.13
CA THR A 421 9.04 -10.10 31.54
C THR A 421 7.73 -10.88 31.34
N GLN A 422 6.60 -10.22 31.09
CA GLN A 422 5.29 -10.88 30.98
C GLN A 422 4.88 -11.29 29.56
N GLY A 423 5.75 -11.17 28.56
CA GLY A 423 5.44 -11.52 27.16
C GLY A 423 4.33 -10.62 26.56
N ALA A 424 3.68 -11.07 25.49
CA ALA A 424 2.64 -10.30 24.78
C ALA A 424 1.23 -10.41 25.39
N ALA A 425 0.99 -11.42 26.23
CA ALA A 425 -0.34 -11.68 26.77
C ALA A 425 -0.49 -11.01 28.13
N CYS A 426 -1.58 -10.27 28.29
CA CYS A 426 -2.08 -10.03 29.62
C CYS A 426 -2.58 -11.34 30.24
N ASN A 427 -1.84 -11.84 31.23
CA ASN A 427 -2.12 -13.10 31.88
C ASN A 427 -2.95 -12.97 33.18
N SER A 428 -3.41 -11.77 33.55
CA SER A 428 -4.10 -11.46 34.81
C SER A 428 -5.58 -11.08 34.65
N GLY A 429 -6.27 -11.63 33.65
CA GLY A 429 -7.68 -11.35 33.34
C GLY A 429 -7.87 -10.15 32.40
N THR A 430 -9.09 -9.90 31.91
CA THR A 430 -9.36 -8.86 30.89
C THR A 430 -9.20 -7.41 31.39
N THR A 431 -9.03 -7.20 32.70
CA THR A 431 -9.01 -5.87 33.33
C THR A 431 -7.66 -5.16 33.24
N CYS A 432 -6.56 -5.88 33.03
CA CYS A 432 -5.22 -5.31 32.91
C CYS A 432 -5.05 -4.31 31.75
N MET A 433 -5.75 -4.52 30.62
CA MET A 433 -5.64 -3.69 29.42
C MET A 433 -6.52 -2.44 29.50
N GLN A 434 -7.33 -2.31 30.56
CA GLN A 434 -8.20 -1.14 30.75
C GLN A 434 -7.39 0.16 30.86
N ASN A 435 -6.19 0.06 31.44
CA ASN A 435 -5.27 1.18 31.62
C ASN A 435 -4.19 1.23 30.53
N TRP A 436 -4.34 0.52 29.41
CA TRP A 436 -3.42 0.62 28.28
C TRP A 436 -3.87 1.70 27.29
N ALA A 437 -2.96 2.15 26.43
CA ALA A 437 -3.27 3.08 25.34
C ALA A 437 -4.39 2.54 24.47
N GLN A 438 -5.22 3.42 23.93
CA GLN A 438 -6.37 3.09 23.10
C GLN A 438 -6.17 3.65 21.70
N TRP A 439 -6.24 2.77 20.71
CA TRP A 439 -6.01 3.14 19.32
C TRP A 439 -7.32 3.24 18.55
N ASN A 440 -7.39 4.26 17.70
CA ASN A 440 -8.48 4.49 16.75
C ASN A 440 -7.91 4.61 15.33
N VAL A 441 -8.79 4.48 14.33
CA VAL A 441 -8.45 4.78 12.94
C VAL A 441 -8.91 6.19 12.62
N TYR A 442 -7.98 6.99 12.12
CA TYR A 442 -8.23 8.35 11.67
C TYR A 442 -8.19 8.41 10.15
N TYR A 443 -8.89 9.40 9.59
CA TYR A 443 -8.95 9.66 8.17
C TYR A 443 -8.81 11.16 7.89
N ALA A 444 -8.09 11.49 6.82
CA ALA A 444 -8.00 12.82 6.26
C ALA A 444 -8.30 12.78 4.76
N GLU A 445 -9.22 13.63 4.31
CA GLU A 445 -9.64 13.77 2.90
C GLU A 445 -9.28 15.16 2.38
N SER A 446 -8.69 15.22 1.20
CA SER A 446 -8.53 16.46 0.43
C SER A 446 -9.18 16.30 -0.93
N VAL A 447 -9.85 17.35 -1.41
CA VAL A 447 -10.32 17.48 -2.80
C VAL A 447 -9.42 18.40 -3.62
N ASN A 448 -8.33 18.87 -3.02
CA ASN A 448 -7.37 19.80 -3.61
C ASN A 448 -5.94 19.51 -3.15
N GLY A 449 -5.58 18.24 -3.07
CA GLY A 449 -4.36 17.74 -2.42
C GLY A 449 -3.05 18.28 -3.00
N HIS A 450 -3.05 18.79 -4.23
CA HIS A 450 -1.88 19.36 -4.90
C HIS A 450 -1.93 20.91 -5.03
N ASP A 451 -2.94 21.56 -4.45
CA ASP A 451 -2.97 23.02 -4.34
C ASP A 451 -1.94 23.51 -3.30
N ALA A 452 -1.51 24.77 -3.39
CA ALA A 452 -0.62 25.38 -2.41
C ALA A 452 -1.32 26.53 -1.65
N PRO A 453 -1.77 26.34 -0.38
CA PRO A 453 -1.73 25.10 0.40
C PRO A 453 -2.93 24.16 0.12
N PRO A 454 -2.76 22.83 0.28
CA PRO A 454 -3.87 21.90 0.20
C PRO A 454 -4.71 22.00 1.48
N SER A 455 -5.98 21.60 1.42
CA SER A 455 -6.85 21.54 2.61
C SER A 455 -7.35 20.13 2.87
N PHE A 456 -7.44 19.76 4.14
CA PHE A 456 -7.89 18.43 4.57
C PHE A 456 -9.05 18.53 5.56
N VAL A 457 -10.04 17.65 5.40
CA VAL A 457 -11.08 17.38 6.40
C VAL A 457 -10.69 16.10 7.13
N GLN A 458 -10.67 16.15 8.45
CA GLN A 458 -10.24 15.04 9.30
C GLN A 458 -11.41 14.44 10.08
N SER A 459 -11.38 13.13 10.31
CA SER A 459 -12.38 12.41 11.11
C SER A 459 -11.78 11.17 11.79
N VAL A 460 -12.43 10.71 12.85
CA VAL A 460 -12.21 9.36 13.40
C VAL A 460 -13.20 8.44 12.72
N ILE A 461 -12.72 7.35 12.11
CA ILE A 461 -13.54 6.46 11.28
C ILE A 461 -13.78 5.10 11.92
N SER A 462 -13.04 4.76 12.97
CA SER A 462 -13.36 3.61 13.79
C SER A 462 -14.52 3.92 14.74
N ASP A 463 -15.50 3.02 14.82
CA ASP A 463 -16.64 3.15 15.74
C ASP A 463 -16.33 2.70 17.18
N HIS A 464 -15.17 2.08 17.42
CA HIS A 464 -14.65 1.70 18.73
C HIS A 464 -13.12 1.67 18.73
N VAL A 465 -12.55 1.46 19.93
CA VAL A 465 -11.11 1.22 20.12
C VAL A 465 -10.70 -0.07 19.44
N ILE A 466 -9.87 0.03 18.41
CA ILE A 466 -9.46 -1.11 17.57
C ILE A 466 -8.28 -1.90 18.13
N HIS A 467 -7.48 -1.28 19.00
CA HIS A 467 -6.30 -1.90 19.61
C HIS A 467 -5.98 -1.28 20.97
N ARG A 468 -5.31 -2.06 21.82
CA ARG A 468 -4.84 -1.60 23.14
C ARG A 468 -3.38 -1.97 23.37
N GLY A 469 -2.60 -1.02 23.89
CA GLY A 469 -1.18 -1.23 24.22
C GLY A 469 -0.22 -0.65 23.18
N THR A 470 0.95 -1.26 23.02
CA THR A 470 1.96 -0.84 22.05
C THR A 470 1.60 -1.24 20.62
N ILE A 471 2.07 -0.47 19.63
CA ILE A 471 2.20 -0.91 18.23
C ILE A 471 3.68 -0.88 17.88
N SER A 472 4.25 -2.07 17.66
CA SER A 472 5.65 -2.21 17.24
C SER A 472 5.85 -1.60 15.86
N THR A 473 6.88 -0.78 15.69
CA THR A 473 7.28 -0.25 14.39
C THR A 473 8.49 -0.97 13.79
N GLY A 474 9.05 -1.96 14.50
CA GLY A 474 10.24 -2.71 14.09
C GLY A 474 9.95 -4.03 13.36
N GLY A 475 8.69 -4.30 12.99
CA GLY A 475 8.26 -5.62 12.52
C GLY A 475 7.99 -6.62 13.66
N LEU A 476 7.68 -7.86 13.28
CA LEU A 476 7.43 -9.02 14.16
C LEU A 476 8.68 -9.83 14.48
#